data_AF-A0A7Y8HQC2-F1
#
_entry.id   AF-A0A7Y8HQC2-F1
#
_cell.length_a   1.000
_cell.length_b   1.000
_cell.length_c   1.000
_cell.angle_alpha   90.00
_cell.angle_beta   90.00
_cell.angle_gamma   90.00
#
_symmetry.space_group_name_H-M   'P 1'
#
loop_
_entity.id
_entity.type
_entity.pdbx_description
1 polymer ?
#
loop_
_entity_poly.entity_id
_entity_poly.type
_entity_poly.pdbx_seq_one_letter_code
_entity_poly.pdbx_strand_id
1 'polypeptide(L)'
;MRKNGMRPVHPGAVLLEEFMKPAEPPINANMLAKALEVPASRITAIINGQRGITGDTAIRLATLFNTTAEFWMNLQKTYELRLAEQALPGKVGSILSNTGEHSSRHDGESIRSILGIIHAVSLLTLC
;
A
#
# COMPACT_ATOMS: atom_id res chain seq x y z
N MET A 1 -21.37 2.69 1.50
CA MET A 1 -20.50 3.09 2.63
C MET A 1 -20.53 4.61 2.78
N ARG A 2 -20.57 5.15 4.02
CA ARG A 2 -20.52 6.60 4.28
C ARG A 2 -19.16 7.15 3.79
N LYS A 3 -19.18 8.12 2.88
CA LYS A 3 -17.97 8.80 2.39
C LYS A 3 -17.45 9.72 3.49
N ASN A 4 -16.55 9.23 4.33
CA ASN A 4 -15.85 10.08 5.30
C ASN A 4 -15.02 11.09 4.51
N GLY A 5 -15.37 12.39 4.62
CA GLY A 5 -14.65 13.52 3.99
C GLY A 5 -13.25 13.78 4.55
N MET A 6 -12.52 12.72 4.91
CA MET A 6 -11.16 12.81 5.40
C MET A 6 -10.22 13.17 4.25
N ARG A 7 -9.23 14.01 4.56
CA ARG A 7 -8.20 14.43 3.61
C ARG A 7 -7.48 13.20 3.04
N PRO A 8 -7.18 13.16 1.72
CA PRO A 8 -6.44 12.05 1.13
C PRO A 8 -5.06 11.95 1.81
N VAL A 9 -4.74 10.77 2.33
CA VAL A 9 -3.46 10.52 2.99
C VAL A 9 -2.47 10.05 1.92
N HIS A 10 -1.40 10.81 1.70
CA HIS A 10 -0.36 10.42 0.77
C HIS A 10 0.43 9.21 1.32
N PRO A 11 0.75 8.19 0.52
CA PRO A 11 1.48 7.01 0.99
C PRO A 11 2.84 7.34 1.61
N GLY A 12 3.51 8.39 1.12
CA GLY A 12 4.75 8.89 1.71
C GLY A 12 4.62 9.43 3.13
N ALA A 13 3.44 9.93 3.53
CA ALA A 13 3.19 10.31 4.91
C ALA A 13 3.10 9.07 5.82
N VAL A 14 2.45 8.00 5.34
CA VAL A 14 2.41 6.71 6.06
C VAL A 14 3.80 6.12 6.20
N LEU A 15 4.61 6.15 5.13
CA LEU A 15 6.00 5.70 5.18
C LEU A 15 6.80 6.44 6.26
N LEU A 16 6.64 7.77 6.35
CA LEU A 16 7.36 8.57 7.33
C LEU A 16 6.90 8.28 8.76
N GLU A 17 5.59 8.36 9.01
CA GLU A 17 5.03 8.30 10.37
C GLU A 17 5.03 6.88 10.96
N GLU A 18 4.74 5.86 10.15
CA GLU A 18 4.55 4.49 10.65
C GLU A 18 5.79 3.60 10.53
N PHE A 19 6.74 3.93 9.63
CA PHE A 19 7.90 3.08 9.37
C PHE A 19 9.23 3.78 9.67
N MET A 20 9.42 5.03 9.24
CA MET A 20 10.71 5.71 9.39
C MET A 20 10.93 6.28 10.79
N LYS A 21 9.92 6.96 11.36
CA LYS A 21 10.00 7.54 12.71
C LYS A 21 10.02 6.51 13.83
N PRO A 22 9.22 5.41 13.79
CA PRO A 22 9.20 4.43 14.87
C PRO A 22 10.37 3.43 14.81
N ALA A 23 11.20 3.48 13.76
CA ALA A 23 12.37 2.62 13.66
C ALA A 23 13.40 2.93 14.75
N GLU A 24 14.11 1.90 15.21
CA GLU A 24 15.18 2.01 16.20
C GLU A 24 16.50 1.49 15.60
N PRO A 25 17.45 2.36 15.21
CA PRO A 25 17.40 3.83 15.26
C PRO A 25 16.49 4.45 14.17
N PRO A 26 16.05 5.71 14.34
CA PRO A 26 15.20 6.38 13.35
C PRO A 26 15.85 6.43 11.97
N ILE A 27 15.08 6.03 10.95
CA ILE A 27 15.57 5.96 9.58
C ILE A 27 15.40 7.32 8.92
N ASN A 28 16.49 7.89 8.39
CA ASN A 28 16.42 9.08 7.55
C ASN A 28 16.28 8.73 6.05
N ALA A 29 15.90 9.71 5.23
CA ALA A 29 15.67 9.50 3.79
C ALA A 29 16.91 9.00 3.04
N ASN A 30 18.11 9.43 3.43
CA ASN A 30 19.36 8.98 2.79
C ASN A 30 19.69 7.52 3.14
N MET A 31 19.44 7.11 4.39
CA MET A 31 19.60 5.72 4.83
C MET A 31 18.62 4.80 4.09
N LEU A 32 17.34 5.21 4.01
CA LEU A 32 16.32 4.46 3.29
C LEU A 32 16.67 4.36 1.79
N ALA A 33 17.10 5.45 1.18
CA ALA A 33 17.50 5.47 -0.23
C ALA A 33 18.67 4.53 -0.53
N LYS A 34 19.67 4.48 0.36
CA LYS A 34 20.79 3.53 0.27
C LYS A 34 20.32 2.08 0.41
N ALA A 35 19.47 1.79 1.39
CA ALA A 35 18.93 0.45 1.61
C ALA A 35 18.08 -0.05 0.43
N LEU A 36 17.38 0.85 -0.24
CA LEU A 36 16.55 0.53 -1.42
C LEU A 36 17.30 0.64 -2.75
N GLU A 37 18.57 1.05 -2.75
CA GLU A 37 19.38 1.32 -3.94
C GLU A 37 18.72 2.30 -4.94
N VAL A 38 18.13 3.38 -4.42
CA VAL A 38 17.50 4.43 -5.23
C VAL A 38 18.09 5.80 -4.91
N PRO A 39 17.95 6.80 -5.80
CA PRO A 39 18.38 8.16 -5.49
C PRO A 39 17.63 8.72 -4.28
N ALA A 40 18.35 9.40 -3.37
CA ALA A 40 17.73 10.02 -2.19
C ALA A 40 16.61 11.01 -2.53
N SER A 41 16.76 11.75 -3.65
CA SER A 41 15.74 12.64 -4.17
C SER A 41 14.40 11.95 -4.43
N ARG A 42 14.41 10.67 -4.82
CA ARG A 42 13.19 9.87 -5.02
C ARG A 42 12.44 9.68 -3.70
N ILE A 43 13.16 9.28 -2.65
CA ILE A 43 12.57 9.04 -1.32
C ILE A 43 12.07 10.35 -0.71
N THR A 44 12.87 11.42 -0.79
CA THR A 44 12.46 12.75 -0.31
C THR A 44 11.20 13.25 -1.03
N ALA A 45 11.11 13.09 -2.35
CA ALA A 45 9.92 13.49 -3.11
C ALA A 45 8.68 12.66 -2.72
N ILE A 46 8.84 11.37 -2.43
CA ILE A 46 7.76 10.50 -1.95
C ILE A 46 7.26 10.98 -0.58
N ILE A 47 8.17 11.18 0.37
CA ILE A 47 7.84 11.64 1.73
C ILE A 47 7.14 13.00 1.70
N ASN A 48 7.59 13.91 0.84
CA ASN A 48 7.00 15.24 0.69
C ASN A 48 5.68 15.26 -0.09
N GLY A 49 5.17 14.10 -0.55
CA GLY A 49 3.93 14.03 -1.31
C GLY A 49 4.02 14.55 -2.76
N GLN A 50 5.23 14.77 -3.26
CA GLN A 50 5.49 15.28 -4.61
C GLN A 50 5.53 14.16 -5.66
N ARG A 51 5.67 12.91 -5.21
CA ARG A 51 5.78 11.72 -6.06
C ARG A 51 5.04 10.55 -5.42
N GLY A 52 4.25 9.85 -6.23
CA GLY A 52 3.62 8.59 -5.83
C GLY A 52 4.59 7.40 -5.78
N ILE A 53 4.15 6.32 -5.12
CA ILE A 53 4.89 5.05 -5.09
C ILE A 53 4.64 4.28 -6.38
N THR A 54 5.72 3.85 -7.05
CA THR A 54 5.66 2.97 -8.23
C THR A 54 5.76 1.50 -7.81
N GLY A 55 5.40 0.56 -8.71
CA GLY A 55 5.54 -0.88 -8.46
C GLY A 55 6.97 -1.31 -8.09
N ASP A 56 7.99 -0.80 -8.77
CA ASP A 56 9.42 -1.01 -8.40
C ASP A 56 9.71 -0.56 -6.97
N THR A 57 9.23 0.63 -6.59
CA THR A 57 9.45 1.16 -5.24
C THR A 57 8.68 0.36 -4.19
N ALA A 58 7.45 -0.08 -4.52
CA ALA A 58 6.61 -0.88 -3.65
C ALA A 58 7.26 -2.24 -3.33
N ILE A 59 7.84 -2.92 -4.33
CA ILE A 59 8.56 -4.18 -4.13
C ILE A 59 9.77 -3.96 -3.22
N ARG A 60 10.57 -2.91 -3.48
CA ARG A 60 11.75 -2.59 -2.66
C ARG A 60 11.37 -2.29 -1.20
N LEU A 61 10.32 -1.51 -0.98
CA LEU A 61 9.79 -1.20 0.35
C LEU A 61 9.26 -2.44 1.06
N ALA A 62 8.57 -3.32 0.32
CA ALA A 62 8.06 -4.59 0.85
C ALA A 62 9.20 -5.48 1.36
N THR A 63 10.28 -5.61 0.58
CA THR A 63 11.48 -6.36 0.99
C THR A 63 12.14 -5.78 2.23
N LEU A 64 12.24 -4.46 2.34
CA LEU A 64 12.92 -3.82 3.48
C LEU A 64 12.10 -3.86 4.77
N PHE A 65 10.80 -3.58 4.70
CA PHE A 65 9.94 -3.45 5.87
C PHE A 65 9.14 -4.73 6.20
N ASN A 66 9.43 -5.83 5.50
CA ASN A 66 8.71 -7.10 5.64
C ASN A 66 7.19 -6.94 5.49
N THR A 67 6.79 -6.15 4.50
CA THR A 67 5.39 -5.92 4.09
C THR A 67 5.15 -6.49 2.69
N THR A 68 4.02 -6.15 2.06
CA THR A 68 3.72 -6.59 0.69
C THR A 68 3.73 -5.42 -0.29
N ALA A 69 4.04 -5.69 -1.56
CA ALA A 69 4.01 -4.64 -2.58
C ALA A 69 2.58 -4.10 -2.77
N GLU A 70 1.57 -4.97 -2.63
CA GLU A 70 0.15 -4.63 -2.69
C GLU A 70 -0.24 -3.66 -1.58
N PHE A 71 0.34 -3.77 -0.38
CA PHE A 71 0.08 -2.81 0.69
C PHE A 71 0.42 -1.39 0.24
N TRP A 72 1.62 -1.18 -0.30
CA TRP A 72 2.05 0.14 -0.78
C TRP A 72 1.25 0.63 -1.98
N MET A 73 0.95 -0.26 -2.93
CA MET A 73 0.14 0.07 -4.11
C MET A 73 -1.32 0.39 -3.73
N ASN A 74 -1.87 -0.27 -2.72
CA ASN A 74 -3.22 0.02 -2.22
C ASN A 74 -3.29 1.40 -1.55
N LEU A 75 -2.24 1.83 -0.84
CA LEU A 75 -2.14 3.19 -0.32
C LEU A 75 -2.12 4.22 -1.46
N GLN A 76 -1.29 3.99 -2.48
CA GLN A 76 -1.23 4.87 -3.67
C GLN A 76 -2.58 4.95 -4.39
N LYS A 77 -3.19 3.79 -4.68
CA LYS A 77 -4.50 3.70 -5.33
C LYS A 77 -5.58 4.44 -4.53
N THR A 78 -5.63 4.22 -3.21
CA THR A 78 -6.62 4.87 -2.36
C THR A 78 -6.43 6.39 -2.35
N TYR A 79 -5.19 6.85 -2.30
CA TYR A 79 -4.86 8.27 -2.36
C TYR A 79 -5.31 8.91 -3.69
N GLU A 80 -4.95 8.29 -4.82
CA GLU A 80 -5.32 8.77 -6.16
C GLU A 80 -6.83 8.78 -6.39
N LEU A 81 -7.53 7.72 -5.97
CA LEU A 81 -8.99 7.66 -6.07
C LEU A 81 -9.66 8.76 -5.27
N ARG A 82 -9.21 9.04 -4.04
CA ARG A 82 -9.79 10.12 -3.24
C ARG A 82 -9.50 11.50 -3.82
N LEU A 83 -8.31 11.72 -4.37
CA LEU A 83 -8.02 12.96 -5.09
C LEU A 83 -8.93 13.12 -6.31
N ALA A 84 -9.11 12.06 -7.10
CA ALA A 84 -9.99 12.07 -8.26
C ALA A 84 -11.45 12.33 -7.85
N GLU A 85 -11.94 11.68 -6.80
CA GLU A 85 -13.28 11.90 -6.25
C GLU A 85 -13.50 13.36 -5.82
N GLN A 86 -12.48 14.03 -5.26
CA GLN A 86 -12.56 15.43 -4.86
C GLN A 86 -12.49 16.39 -6.06
N ALA A 87 -11.79 16.02 -7.12
CA ALA A 87 -11.67 16.82 -8.33
C ALA A 87 -12.87 16.66 -9.27
N LEU A 88 -13.61 15.56 -9.20
CA LEU A 88 -14.73 15.29 -10.09
C LEU A 88 -15.95 16.18 -9.78
N PRO A 89 -16.55 16.84 -10.80
CA PRO A 89 -17.79 17.60 -10.63
C PRO A 89 -18.95 16.66 -10.27
N GLY A 90 -19.89 17.16 -9.45
CA GLY A 90 -20.94 16.37 -8.78
C GLY A 90 -21.83 15.49 -9.66
N LYS A 91 -21.84 15.71 -10.99
CA LYS A 91 -22.61 14.91 -11.97
C LYS A 91 -22.00 13.53 -12.28
N VAL A 92 -20.68 13.36 -12.10
CA VAL A 92 -20.01 12.05 -12.29
C VAL A 92 -20.00 11.24 -10.99
N GLY A 93 -19.87 11.92 -9.85
CA GLY A 93 -19.90 11.27 -8.53
C GLY A 93 -21.20 10.53 -8.20
N SER A 94 -22.33 10.95 -8.79
CA SER A 94 -23.63 10.28 -8.65
C SER A 94 -23.76 9.00 -9.48
N ILE A 95 -23.05 8.90 -10.62
CA ILE A 95 -23.02 7.70 -11.46
C ILE A 95 -22.24 6.60 -10.74
N LEU A 96 -21.08 6.95 -10.16
CA LEU A 96 -20.21 5.99 -9.48
C LEU A 96 -20.74 5.52 -8.12
N SER A 97 -21.59 6.31 -7.44
CA SER A 97 -22.26 5.82 -6.21
C SER A 97 -23.24 4.67 -6.45
N ASN A 98 -23.69 4.47 -7.69
CA ASN A 98 -24.67 3.42 -8.02
C ASN A 98 -24.02 2.11 -8.54
N THR A 99 -22.72 2.11 -8.84
CA THR A 99 -22.01 0.99 -9.47
C THR A 99 -21.21 0.13 -8.47
N GLY A 100 -21.23 0.47 -7.18
CA GLY A 100 -20.36 -0.15 -6.16
C GLY A 100 -20.90 -1.36 -5.40
N GLU A 101 -21.99 -2.00 -5.83
CA GLU A 101 -22.54 -3.18 -5.12
C GLU A 101 -22.05 -4.55 -5.65
N HIS A 102 -21.17 -4.59 -6.65
CA HIS A 102 -20.66 -5.85 -7.18
C HIS A 102 -19.13 -5.85 -7.26
N SER A 103 -18.48 -6.77 -6.54
CA SER A 103 -17.03 -6.98 -6.38
C SER A 103 -16.39 -6.12 -5.27
N SER A 104 -16.13 -6.64 -4.07
CA SER A 104 -15.15 -7.71 -3.84
C SER A 104 -15.39 -8.36 -2.47
N ARG A 105 -16.10 -9.51 -2.45
CA ARG A 105 -15.89 -10.53 -1.40
C ARG A 105 -14.70 -11.39 -1.85
N HIS A 106 -13.51 -10.81 -1.84
CA HIS A 106 -12.28 -11.60 -1.99
C HIS A 106 -11.54 -11.52 -0.65
N ASP A 107 -12.26 -11.97 0.38
CA ASP A 107 -11.81 -11.96 1.76
C ASP A 107 -11.18 -13.34 2.04
N GLY A 108 -9.85 -13.38 2.17
CA GLY A 108 -9.16 -14.33 3.07
C GLY A 108 -9.22 -15.84 2.84
N GLU A 109 -10.00 -16.38 1.89
CA GLU A 109 -10.11 -17.84 1.70
C GLU A 109 -8.96 -18.46 0.88
N SER A 110 -8.31 -17.69 0.01
CA SER A 110 -7.22 -18.20 -0.85
C SER A 110 -5.94 -18.53 -0.06
N ILE A 111 -5.62 -17.76 0.99
CA ILE A 111 -4.43 -17.99 1.83
C ILE A 111 -4.62 -19.20 2.76
N ARG A 112 -5.85 -19.45 3.22
CA ARG A 112 -6.17 -20.64 4.04
C ARG A 112 -6.05 -21.94 3.22
N SER A 113 -6.37 -21.89 1.92
CA SER A 113 -6.26 -23.04 1.03
C SER A 113 -4.79 -23.41 0.73
N ILE A 114 -3.93 -22.42 0.51
CA ILE A 114 -2.50 -22.66 0.23
C ILE A 114 -1.75 -23.14 1.48
N LEU A 115 -2.07 -22.58 2.67
CA LEU A 115 -1.46 -23.02 3.93
C LEU A 115 -1.89 -24.44 4.35
N GLY A 116 -3.10 -24.86 4.00
CA GLY A 116 -3.59 -26.23 4.24
C GLY A 116 -2.86 -27.30 3.43
N ILE A 117 -2.48 -26.99 2.19
CA ILE A 117 -1.73 -27.92 1.32
C ILE A 117 -0.30 -28.11 1.83
N ILE A 118 0.36 -27.04 2.30
CA ILE A 118 1.74 -27.11 2.81
C ILE A 118 1.81 -27.95 4.10
N HIS A 119 0.85 -27.80 5.02
CA HIS A 119 0.81 -28.61 6.25
C HIS A 119 0.49 -30.10 5.96
N ALA A 120 -0.36 -30.39 4.97
CA ALA A 120 -0.68 -31.75 4.56
C ALA A 120 0.52 -32.49 3.93
N VAL A 121 1.37 -31.79 3.18
CA VAL A 121 2.58 -32.38 2.56
C VAL A 121 3.69 -32.61 3.61
N SER A 122 3.82 -31.75 4.62
CA SER A 122 4.78 -31.96 5.72
C SER A 122 4.44 -33.16 6.62
N LEU A 123 3.16 -33.53 6.76
CA LEU A 123 2.74 -34.71 7.54
C LEU A 123 2.92 -36.03 6.78
N LEU A 124 2.96 -36.03 5.44
CA LEU A 124 3.14 -37.25 4.64
C LEU A 124 4.59 -37.69 4.45
N THR A 125 5.58 -36.86 4.85
CA THR A 125 7.01 -37.15 4.68
C THR A 125 7.65 -37.72 5.97
N LEU A 126 6.85 -37.98 7.01
CA LEU A 126 7.30 -38.53 8.31
C LEU A 126 6.71 -39.92 8.66
N CYS A 127 6.16 -40.65 7.67
CA CYS A 127 5.93 -42.09 7.77
C CYS A 127 6.85 -42.86 6.82
#